data_AF-A0A3M2JKJ9-F1
#
_entry.id   AF-A0A3M2JKJ9-F1
#
_cell.length_a   1.000
_cell.length_b   1.000
_cell.length_c   1.000
_cell.angle_alpha   90.00
_cell.angle_beta   90.00
_cell.angle_gamma   90.00
#
_symmetry.space_group_name_H-M   'P 1'
#
loop_
_entity.id
_entity.type
_entity.pdbx_description
1 polymer ?
#
loop_
_entity_poly.entity_id
_entity_poly.type
_entity_poly.pdbx_seq_one_letter_code
_entity_poly.pdbx_strand_id
1 'polypeptide(L)'
;MHVKPSENPDLVGKVESRQTLVRYWDRFDEMLSNPPEPVDIEDLTNAFSVKAATVRKHLRRYIHHFPERLTQIVGFYPDAETILDLAERQSGSLTRADNLLAINRASKRIVDAITKPRHERFLRMKFSSFMKGDEVCAPVSELIDLLYDDYTDFVHEADNALVSIAGRLNEEILMRGLESGGLVRDADFIRSGNNSEADILIHQSGGHRRTLFCEVKSYHARERFLRGLKDIPYREKVGVGFFRDASEFNPERTKTILTAQPMAVYLPEDTLGALHPDSRTSTTAEQNRLYRPLSSFVPDAVFFRDHGRLPPFKGN
;
A
#
# COMPACT_ATOMS: atom_id res chain seq x y z
N MET A 1 14.08 -10.87 -47.30
CA MET A 1 13.73 -9.66 -46.52
C MET A 1 14.35 -9.80 -45.14
N HIS A 2 15.45 -9.08 -44.88
CA HIS A 2 16.08 -9.04 -43.56
C HIS A 2 15.30 -8.08 -42.67
N VAL A 3 14.66 -8.63 -41.63
CA VAL A 3 14.07 -7.85 -40.54
C VAL A 3 15.22 -7.46 -39.62
N LYS A 4 15.53 -6.16 -39.54
CA LYS A 4 16.44 -5.62 -38.52
C LYS A 4 15.75 -5.69 -37.15
N PRO A 5 16.44 -6.12 -36.08
CA PRO A 5 15.93 -5.93 -34.72
C PRO A 5 15.89 -4.44 -34.43
N SER A 6 14.74 -3.93 -33.98
CA SER A 6 14.63 -2.58 -33.42
C SER A 6 15.30 -2.58 -32.05
N GLU A 7 16.54 -2.14 -31.99
CA GLU A 7 17.20 -1.79 -30.73
C GLU A 7 16.53 -0.52 -30.19
N ASN A 8 15.82 -0.67 -29.09
CA ASN A 8 15.24 0.43 -28.34
C ASN A 8 16.39 1.11 -27.54
N PRO A 9 16.78 2.37 -27.83
CA PRO A 9 18.00 2.98 -27.25
C PRO A 9 17.89 3.35 -25.76
N ASP A 10 16.70 3.23 -25.16
CA ASP A 10 16.42 3.80 -23.83
C ASP A 10 16.67 2.86 -22.63
N LEU A 11 17.29 1.69 -22.85
CA LEU A 11 17.60 0.72 -21.78
C LEU A 11 19.10 0.48 -21.54
N VAL A 12 19.98 1.38 -22.00
CA VAL A 12 21.39 1.35 -21.61
C VAL A 12 21.58 2.14 -20.30
N GLY A 13 21.08 1.57 -19.20
CA GLY A 13 21.51 2.01 -17.87
C GLY A 13 23.02 1.78 -17.76
N LYS A 14 23.80 2.84 -17.50
CA LYS A 14 25.23 2.71 -17.18
C LYS A 14 25.39 1.63 -16.11
N VAL A 15 26.07 0.54 -16.46
CA VAL A 15 26.43 -0.54 -15.52
C VAL A 15 27.31 0.12 -14.45
N GLU A 16 26.71 0.44 -13.30
CA GLU A 16 27.44 0.96 -12.14
C GLU A 16 28.49 -0.08 -11.73
N SER A 17 29.73 0.37 -11.52
CA SER A 17 30.79 -0.56 -11.13
C SER A 17 30.47 -1.17 -9.76
N ARG A 18 30.74 -2.47 -9.61
CA ARG A 18 30.59 -3.20 -8.33
C ARG A 18 31.32 -2.49 -7.17
N GLN A 19 32.45 -1.85 -7.46
CA GLN A 19 33.22 -1.06 -6.49
C GLN A 19 32.44 0.15 -5.95
N THR A 20 31.65 0.83 -6.79
CA THR A 20 30.82 1.95 -6.34
C THR A 20 29.74 1.46 -5.38
N LEU A 21 29.06 0.35 -5.69
CA LEU A 21 28.03 -0.22 -4.82
C LEU A 21 28.59 -0.63 -3.46
N VAL A 22 29.74 -1.31 -3.43
CA VAL A 22 30.41 -1.73 -2.19
C VAL A 22 30.72 -0.51 -1.31
N ARG A 23 31.24 0.59 -1.87
CA ARG A 23 31.52 1.80 -1.08
C ARG A 23 30.29 2.40 -0.40
N TYR A 24 29.12 2.40 -1.06
CA TYR A 24 27.88 2.85 -0.42
C TYR A 24 27.46 1.90 0.71
N TRP A 25 27.53 0.60 0.47
CA TRP A 25 27.10 -0.41 1.42
C TRP A 25 27.98 -0.41 2.68
N ASP A 26 29.31 -0.38 2.52
CA ASP A 26 30.25 -0.29 3.64
C ASP A 26 29.95 0.95 4.51
N ARG A 27 29.65 2.09 3.87
CA ARG A 27 29.32 3.34 4.58
C ARG A 27 27.97 3.26 5.29
N PHE A 28 26.96 2.60 4.70
CA PHE A 28 25.69 2.35 5.38
C PHE A 28 25.90 1.43 6.57
N ASP A 29 26.67 0.35 6.43
CA ASP A 29 27.00 -0.54 7.54
C ASP A 29 27.72 0.20 8.67
N GLU A 30 28.69 1.06 8.36
CA GLU A 30 29.38 1.88 9.37
C GLU A 30 28.40 2.75 10.17
N MET A 31 27.47 3.43 9.50
CA MET A 31 26.51 4.32 10.15
C MET A 31 25.41 3.57 10.92
N LEU A 32 25.05 2.36 10.49
CA LEU A 32 23.96 1.57 11.06
C LEU A 32 24.44 0.49 12.05
N SER A 33 25.75 0.27 12.18
CA SER A 33 26.31 -0.67 13.14
C SER A 33 26.40 -0.03 14.51
N ASN A 34 25.31 -0.18 15.29
CA ASN A 34 25.16 0.24 16.69
C ASN A 34 25.00 1.75 16.94
N PRO A 35 24.11 2.47 16.24
CA PRO A 35 23.78 3.80 16.65
C PRO A 35 22.96 3.76 17.96
N PRO A 36 23.14 4.72 18.89
CA PRO A 36 22.37 4.78 20.13
C PRO A 36 20.88 5.03 19.87
N GLU A 37 20.56 5.65 18.73
CA GLU A 37 19.21 5.92 18.25
C GLU A 37 19.13 5.61 16.74
N PRO A 38 17.93 5.33 16.19
CA PRO A 38 17.74 5.20 14.74
C PRO A 38 18.27 6.41 13.95
N VAL A 39 18.93 6.17 12.82
CA VAL A 39 19.58 7.20 12.00
C VAL A 39 18.55 7.86 11.08
N ASP A 40 18.50 9.19 11.03
CA ASP A 40 17.61 9.88 10.10
C ASP A 40 18.14 9.79 8.65
N ILE A 41 17.21 9.67 7.70
CA ILE A 41 17.56 9.64 6.28
C ILE A 41 18.36 10.88 5.84
N GLU A 42 18.14 12.04 6.46
CA GLU A 42 18.89 13.26 6.16
C GLU A 42 20.35 13.12 6.59
N ASP A 43 20.61 12.58 7.79
CA ASP A 43 21.95 12.29 8.30
C ASP A 43 22.69 11.32 7.37
N LEU A 44 22.00 10.26 6.92
CA LEU A 44 22.53 9.33 5.91
C LEU A 44 22.84 10.03 4.59
N THR A 45 21.97 10.89 4.09
CA THR A 45 22.21 11.58 2.80
C THR A 45 23.34 12.60 2.89
N ASN A 46 23.47 13.31 4.01
CA ASN A 46 24.50 14.33 4.23
C ASN A 46 25.90 13.73 4.42
N ALA A 47 25.99 12.44 4.77
CA ALA A 47 27.26 11.72 4.86
C ALA A 47 27.95 11.48 3.50
N PHE A 48 27.28 11.77 2.38
CA PHE A 48 27.84 11.58 1.03
C PHE A 48 27.90 12.91 0.27
N SER A 49 28.99 13.14 -0.46
CA SER A 49 29.16 14.32 -1.34
C SER A 49 28.44 14.19 -2.69
N VAL A 50 27.27 13.55 -2.72
CA VAL A 50 26.45 13.36 -3.93
C VAL A 50 25.00 13.78 -3.70
N LYS A 51 24.21 13.88 -4.77
CA LYS A 51 22.77 14.18 -4.65
C LYS A 51 22.07 13.15 -3.77
N ALA A 52 21.23 13.61 -2.84
CA ALA A 52 20.44 12.75 -1.94
C ALA A 52 19.63 11.67 -2.67
N ALA A 53 19.11 11.96 -3.86
CA ALA A 53 18.40 10.98 -4.69
C ALA A 53 19.27 9.76 -5.06
N THR A 54 20.57 9.96 -5.29
CA THR A 54 21.54 8.90 -5.58
C THR A 54 21.76 8.02 -4.34
N VAL A 55 21.95 8.65 -3.17
CA VAL A 55 22.09 7.93 -1.90
C VAL A 55 20.83 7.10 -1.62
N ARG A 56 19.64 7.69 -1.75
CA ARG A 56 18.34 6.99 -1.57
C ARG A 56 18.18 5.80 -2.53
N LYS A 57 18.64 5.93 -3.78
CA LYS A 57 18.64 4.83 -4.76
C LYS A 57 19.53 3.67 -4.30
N HIS A 58 20.74 3.96 -3.82
CA HIS A 58 21.65 2.92 -3.30
C HIS A 58 21.16 2.33 -1.99
N LEU A 59 20.60 3.15 -1.10
CA LEU A 59 20.04 2.71 0.17
C LEU A 59 18.85 1.77 -0.04
N ARG A 60 17.96 2.07 -1.00
CA ARG A 60 16.87 1.17 -1.41
C ARG A 60 17.40 -0.21 -1.82
N ARG A 61 18.45 -0.26 -2.64
CA ARG A 61 19.09 -1.53 -3.01
C ARG A 61 19.70 -2.24 -1.81
N TYR A 62 20.37 -1.50 -0.91
CA TYR A 62 20.94 -2.05 0.31
C TYR A 62 19.87 -2.67 1.22
N ILE A 63 18.79 -1.92 1.53
CA ILE A 63 17.68 -2.40 2.37
C ILE A 63 16.94 -3.57 1.73
N HIS A 64 16.86 -3.64 0.40
CA HIS A 64 16.32 -4.82 -0.26
C HIS A 64 17.14 -6.10 0.04
N HIS A 65 18.47 -5.98 0.17
CA HIS A 65 19.35 -7.11 0.52
C HIS A 65 19.41 -7.36 2.03
N PHE A 66 19.30 -6.31 2.85
CA PHE A 66 19.39 -6.33 4.31
C PHE A 66 18.14 -5.69 4.96
N PRO A 67 16.94 -6.29 4.80
CA PRO A 67 15.68 -5.66 5.21
C PRO A 67 15.55 -5.47 6.72
N GLU A 68 16.27 -6.24 7.53
CA GLU A 68 16.36 -6.07 8.99
C GLU A 68 16.96 -4.71 9.40
N ARG A 69 17.70 -4.06 8.51
CA ARG A 69 18.26 -2.72 8.74
C ARG A 69 17.24 -1.61 8.61
N LEU A 70 16.06 -1.87 8.03
CA LEU A 70 15.06 -0.83 7.75
C LEU A 70 14.63 -0.07 9.02
N THR A 71 14.40 -0.77 10.12
CA THR A 71 13.95 -0.15 11.38
C THR A 71 15.04 0.68 12.06
N GLN A 72 16.28 0.64 11.57
CA GLN A 72 17.38 1.48 12.05
C GLN A 72 17.41 2.83 11.32
N ILE A 73 16.52 3.06 10.35
CA ILE A 73 16.49 4.26 9.51
C ILE A 73 15.14 4.96 9.61
N VAL A 74 15.15 6.21 10.03
CA VAL A 74 13.95 7.03 10.20
C VAL A 74 13.69 7.84 8.94
N GLY A 75 12.41 7.90 8.52
CA GLY A 75 12.01 8.70 7.36
C GLY A 75 12.41 8.14 6.00
N PHE A 76 12.96 6.93 5.93
CA PHE A 76 13.25 6.22 4.69
C PHE A 76 12.17 5.19 4.37
N TYR A 77 11.50 5.37 3.25
CA TYR A 77 10.44 4.47 2.80
C TYR A 77 10.92 3.62 1.60
N PRO A 78 11.16 2.31 1.77
CA PRO A 78 11.57 1.43 0.69
C PRO A 78 10.38 1.08 -0.22
N ASP A 79 10.62 0.24 -1.21
CA ASP A 79 9.57 -0.23 -2.11
C ASP A 79 8.58 -1.15 -1.37
N ALA A 80 7.34 -1.20 -1.86
CA ALA A 80 6.26 -1.97 -1.27
C ALA A 80 6.63 -3.46 -1.12
N GLU A 81 7.31 -4.06 -2.11
CA GLU A 81 7.74 -5.46 -2.04
C GLU A 81 8.69 -5.70 -0.86
N THR A 82 9.58 -4.74 -0.55
CA THR A 82 10.56 -4.90 0.53
C THR A 82 9.89 -4.87 1.91
N ILE A 83 8.87 -4.00 2.08
CA ILE A 83 8.07 -3.95 3.31
C ILE A 83 7.29 -5.26 3.47
N LEU A 84 6.72 -5.75 2.37
CA LEU A 84 5.92 -6.98 2.36
C LEU A 84 6.78 -8.21 2.67
N ASP A 85 7.97 -8.32 2.07
CA ASP A 85 8.94 -9.38 2.38
C ASP A 85 9.29 -9.42 3.88
N LEU A 86 9.52 -8.24 4.47
CA LEU A 86 9.82 -8.13 5.89
C LEU A 86 8.62 -8.53 6.75
N ALA A 87 7.40 -8.12 6.36
CA ALA A 87 6.16 -8.49 7.05
C ALA A 87 5.92 -10.00 7.03
N GLU A 88 6.14 -10.67 5.89
CA GLU A 88 6.03 -12.12 5.75
C GLU A 88 7.08 -12.85 6.61
N ARG A 89 8.33 -12.37 6.62
CA ARG A 89 9.40 -12.92 7.48
C ARG A 89 9.07 -12.78 8.96
N GLN A 90 8.60 -11.61 9.40
CA GLN A 90 8.27 -11.36 10.81
C GLN A 90 7.02 -12.13 11.27
N SER A 91 6.04 -12.29 10.39
CA SER A 91 4.83 -13.06 10.69
C SER A 91 5.01 -14.57 10.57
N GLY A 92 6.09 -15.02 9.91
CA GLY A 92 6.34 -16.43 9.62
C GLY A 92 5.34 -17.03 8.61
N SER A 93 4.64 -16.18 7.85
CA SER A 93 3.58 -16.58 6.94
C SER A 93 3.65 -15.80 5.64
N LEU A 94 3.53 -16.50 4.51
CA LEU A 94 3.42 -15.88 3.20
C LEU A 94 2.03 -15.28 3.02
N THR A 95 1.93 -14.23 2.20
CA THR A 95 0.64 -13.61 1.87
C THR A 95 -0.28 -14.59 1.15
N ARG A 96 -1.50 -14.75 1.67
CA ARG A 96 -2.55 -15.67 1.21
C ARG A 96 -3.93 -15.07 1.41
N ALA A 97 -4.93 -15.68 0.77
CA ALA A 97 -6.32 -15.24 0.85
C ALA A 97 -6.82 -15.03 2.29
N ASP A 98 -6.51 -15.96 3.19
CA ASP A 98 -7.00 -15.99 4.57
C ASP A 98 -6.25 -15.07 5.54
N ASN A 99 -5.12 -14.47 5.11
CA ASN A 99 -4.27 -13.66 5.98
C ASN A 99 -3.97 -12.25 5.45
N LEU A 100 -4.62 -11.80 4.37
CA LEU A 100 -4.40 -10.48 3.76
C LEU A 100 -4.42 -9.34 4.79
N LEU A 101 -5.40 -9.32 5.69
CA LEU A 101 -5.52 -8.31 6.73
C LEU A 101 -4.39 -8.40 7.77
N ALA A 102 -3.98 -9.61 8.14
CA ALA A 102 -2.90 -9.83 9.10
C ALA A 102 -1.56 -9.31 8.55
N ILE A 103 -1.28 -9.62 7.28
CA ILE A 103 -0.10 -9.11 6.56
C ILE A 103 -0.17 -7.59 6.42
N ASN A 104 -1.32 -7.02 6.03
CA ASN A 104 -1.50 -5.56 6.00
C ASN A 104 -1.19 -4.89 7.35
N ARG A 105 -1.66 -5.48 8.46
CA ARG A 105 -1.36 -4.98 9.81
C ARG A 105 0.12 -5.09 10.14
N ALA A 106 0.80 -6.18 9.76
CA ALA A 106 2.23 -6.35 9.96
C ALA A 106 3.03 -5.30 9.15
N SER A 107 2.70 -5.11 7.88
CA SER A 107 3.31 -4.09 7.03
C SER A 107 3.09 -2.68 7.58
N LYS A 108 1.91 -2.37 8.13
CA LYS A 108 1.66 -1.09 8.82
C LYS A 108 2.58 -0.90 10.01
N ARG A 109 2.82 -1.93 10.85
CA ARG A 109 3.71 -1.80 12.01
C ARG A 109 5.13 -1.45 11.60
N ILE A 110 5.62 -2.03 10.50
CA ILE A 110 6.94 -1.72 9.94
C ILE A 110 6.99 -0.25 9.51
N VAL A 111 5.99 0.21 8.76
CA VAL A 111 5.88 1.62 8.34
C VAL A 111 5.79 2.56 9.55
N ASP A 112 4.96 2.24 10.54
CA ASP A 112 4.83 3.04 11.76
C ASP A 112 6.17 3.13 12.52
N ALA A 113 6.97 2.06 12.54
CA ALA A 113 8.27 2.03 13.21
C ALA A 113 9.31 2.96 12.57
N ILE A 114 9.20 3.28 11.28
CA ILE A 114 10.09 4.22 10.58
C ILE A 114 9.52 5.63 10.48
N THR A 115 8.18 5.78 10.56
CA THR A 115 7.49 7.08 10.51
C THR A 115 7.41 7.74 11.88
N LYS A 116 6.88 7.05 12.90
CA LYS A 116 6.59 7.68 14.20
C LYS A 116 7.81 8.34 14.86
N PRO A 117 9.01 7.72 14.88
CA PRO A 117 10.19 8.37 15.43
C PRO A 117 10.54 9.68 14.73
N ARG A 118 10.24 9.82 13.43
CA ARG A 118 10.44 11.06 12.67
C ARG A 118 9.53 12.17 13.18
N HIS A 119 8.26 11.86 13.37
CA HIS A 119 7.28 12.81 13.91
C HIS A 119 7.65 13.20 15.34
N GLU A 120 8.03 12.22 16.17
CA GLU A 120 8.48 12.48 17.55
C GLU A 120 9.73 13.38 17.57
N ARG A 121 10.73 13.14 16.72
CA ARG A 121 11.91 13.99 16.60
C ARG A 121 11.54 15.42 16.17
N PHE A 122 10.67 15.57 15.17
CA PHE A 122 10.18 16.89 14.74
C PHE A 122 9.50 17.65 15.89
N LEU A 123 8.58 17.00 16.60
CA LEU A 123 7.87 17.59 17.72
C LEU A 123 8.83 17.97 18.87
N ARG A 124 9.80 17.10 19.21
CA ARG A 124 10.82 17.39 20.24
C ARG A 124 11.69 18.57 19.86
N MET A 125 12.06 18.72 18.58
CA MET A 125 12.83 19.87 18.10
C MET A 125 12.03 21.17 18.24
N LYS A 126 10.78 21.16 17.78
CA LYS A 126 9.90 22.34 17.83
C LYS A 126 9.55 22.76 19.26
N PHE A 127 9.33 21.80 20.16
CA PHE A 127 9.05 22.07 21.57
C PHE A 127 10.29 22.09 22.47
N SER A 128 11.50 22.10 21.93
CA SER A 128 12.74 21.96 22.72
C SER A 128 12.85 22.95 23.90
N SER A 129 12.40 24.18 23.72
CA SER A 129 12.34 25.22 24.78
C SER A 129 11.23 25.01 25.81
N PHE A 130 10.23 24.19 25.49
CA PHE A 130 9.07 23.86 26.31
C PHE A 130 9.14 22.46 26.94
N MET A 131 10.19 21.68 26.64
CA MET A 131 10.38 20.35 27.21
C MET A 131 10.77 20.43 28.69
N LYS A 132 10.10 19.65 29.52
CA LYS A 132 10.50 19.35 30.91
C LYS A 132 10.61 17.84 31.07
N GLY A 133 11.81 17.31 30.90
CA GLY A 133 12.00 15.86 30.78
C GLY A 133 11.35 15.35 29.50
N ASP A 134 10.37 14.45 29.62
CA ASP A 134 9.59 13.90 28.50
C ASP A 134 8.23 14.59 28.29
N GLU A 135 7.92 15.63 29.06
CA GLU A 135 6.65 16.36 28.96
C GLU A 135 6.81 17.68 28.19
N VAL A 136 5.86 17.98 27.31
CA VAL A 136 5.73 19.27 26.64
C VAL A 136 4.91 20.21 27.52
N CYS A 137 5.56 21.25 28.06
CA CYS A 137 4.93 22.29 28.89
C CYS A 137 4.86 23.61 28.13
N ALA A 138 4.06 23.65 27.07
CA ALA A 138 3.85 24.82 26.22
C ALA A 138 2.50 25.51 26.50
N PRO A 139 2.39 26.84 26.33
CA PRO A 139 1.09 27.51 26.24
C PRO A 139 0.21 26.91 25.14
N VAL A 140 -1.11 26.93 25.34
CA VAL A 140 -2.07 26.41 24.34
C VAL A 140 -1.94 27.13 23.00
N SER A 141 -1.61 28.43 22.99
CA SER A 141 -1.37 29.18 21.75
C SER A 141 -0.22 28.60 20.92
N GLU A 142 0.91 28.29 21.55
CA GLU A 142 2.07 27.67 20.87
C GLU A 142 1.74 26.27 20.33
N LEU A 143 0.90 25.51 21.05
CA LEU A 143 0.41 24.23 20.57
C LEU A 143 -0.49 24.40 19.33
N ILE A 144 -1.36 25.41 19.32
CA ILE A 144 -2.23 25.72 18.19
C ILE A 144 -1.39 26.15 16.98
N ASP A 145 -0.47 27.08 17.15
CA ASP A 145 0.39 27.59 16.07
C ASP A 145 1.21 26.45 15.44
N LEU A 146 1.78 25.56 16.27
CA LEU A 146 2.46 24.37 15.76
C LEU A 146 1.51 23.46 14.96
N LEU A 147 0.32 23.16 15.49
CA LEU A 147 -0.61 22.22 14.86
C LEU A 147 -1.17 22.73 13.54
N TYR A 148 -1.39 24.03 13.41
CA TYR A 148 -1.97 24.62 12.20
C TYR A 148 -0.92 24.87 11.12
N ASP A 149 0.25 25.40 11.48
CA ASP A 149 1.24 25.84 10.50
C ASP A 149 2.33 24.78 10.32
N ASP A 150 3.23 24.68 11.31
CA ASP A 150 4.46 23.90 11.23
C ASP A 150 4.24 22.39 11.02
N TYR A 151 3.32 21.80 11.78
CA TYR A 151 3.09 20.35 11.73
C TYR A 151 2.32 19.95 10.47
N THR A 152 1.41 20.81 10.00
CA THR A 152 0.70 20.61 8.73
C THR A 152 1.70 20.59 7.57
N ASP A 153 2.61 21.56 7.52
CA ASP A 153 3.65 21.63 6.49
C ASP A 153 4.59 20.41 6.55
N PHE A 154 5.05 20.05 7.75
CA PHE A 154 5.87 18.85 7.95
C PHE A 154 5.15 17.58 7.46
N VAL A 155 3.89 17.39 7.81
CA VAL A 155 3.08 16.26 7.35
C VAL A 155 2.93 16.29 5.83
N HIS A 156 2.66 17.43 5.22
CA HIS A 156 2.55 17.52 3.76
C HIS A 156 3.86 17.13 3.04
N GLU A 157 5.01 17.56 3.56
CA GLU A 157 6.31 17.21 2.99
C GLU A 157 6.69 15.74 3.23
N ALA A 158 6.47 15.24 4.45
CA ALA A 158 6.86 13.89 4.86
C ALA A 158 5.91 12.80 4.33
N ASP A 159 4.60 13.07 4.27
CA ASP A 159 3.59 12.04 4.04
C ASP A 159 3.21 11.86 2.57
N ASN A 160 3.60 12.75 1.66
CA ASN A 160 3.38 12.52 0.23
C ASN A 160 4.00 11.20 -0.25
N ALA A 161 5.20 10.86 0.24
CA ALA A 161 5.83 9.57 -0.01
C ALA A 161 5.09 8.41 0.70
N LEU A 162 4.67 8.64 1.94
CA LEU A 162 3.95 7.66 2.76
C LEU A 162 2.62 7.26 2.13
N VAL A 163 1.84 8.21 1.63
CA VAL A 163 0.56 7.98 0.97
C VAL A 163 0.74 7.14 -0.30
N SER A 164 1.75 7.46 -1.12
CA SER A 164 2.03 6.67 -2.33
C SER A 164 2.41 5.23 -2.00
N ILE A 165 3.23 5.04 -0.95
CA ILE A 165 3.69 3.70 -0.55
C ILE A 165 2.56 2.91 0.12
N ALA A 166 1.72 3.55 0.92
CA ALA A 166 0.55 2.91 1.51
C ALA A 166 -0.43 2.41 0.44
N GLY A 167 -0.66 3.18 -0.63
CA GLY A 167 -1.45 2.72 -1.79
C GLY A 167 -0.84 1.46 -2.42
N ARG A 168 0.40 1.57 -2.89
CA ARG A 168 1.13 0.47 -3.55
C ARG A 168 1.25 -0.79 -2.69
N LEU A 169 1.44 -0.63 -1.39
CA LEU A 169 1.56 -1.74 -0.46
C LEU A 169 0.25 -2.55 -0.39
N ASN A 170 -0.90 -1.89 -0.40
CA ASN A 170 -2.19 -2.60 -0.40
C ASN A 170 -2.42 -3.35 -1.70
N GLU A 171 -2.08 -2.74 -2.85
CA GLU A 171 -2.10 -3.41 -4.15
C GLU A 171 -1.18 -4.64 -4.16
N GLU A 172 0.06 -4.50 -3.68
CA GLU A 172 1.04 -5.58 -3.66
C GLU A 172 0.62 -6.74 -2.75
N ILE A 173 0.01 -6.46 -1.59
CA ILE A 173 -0.57 -7.51 -0.73
C ILE A 173 -1.64 -8.30 -1.49
N LEU A 174 -2.53 -7.61 -2.20
CA LEU A 174 -3.58 -8.28 -2.98
C LEU A 174 -2.98 -9.09 -4.12
N MET A 175 -2.00 -8.54 -4.85
CA MET A 175 -1.31 -9.24 -5.94
C MET A 175 -0.57 -10.51 -5.46
N ARG A 176 0.16 -10.45 -4.34
CA ARG A 176 0.77 -11.66 -3.75
C ARG A 176 -0.28 -12.66 -3.30
N GLY A 177 -1.42 -12.18 -2.80
CA GLY A 177 -2.59 -13.00 -2.55
C GLY A 177 -3.06 -13.76 -3.80
N LEU A 178 -3.19 -13.07 -4.94
CA LEU A 178 -3.56 -13.69 -6.22
C LEU A 178 -2.52 -14.72 -6.68
N GLU A 179 -1.23 -14.40 -6.57
CA GLU A 179 -0.13 -15.33 -6.90
C GLU A 179 -0.18 -16.59 -6.04
N SER A 180 -0.44 -16.44 -4.74
CA SER A 180 -0.62 -17.57 -3.82
C SER A 180 -1.84 -18.43 -4.18
N GLY A 181 -2.86 -17.84 -4.82
CA GLY A 181 -4.03 -18.51 -5.37
C GLY A 181 -3.78 -19.21 -6.71
N GLY A 182 -2.56 -19.12 -7.26
CA GLY A 182 -2.18 -19.73 -8.52
C GLY A 182 -2.53 -18.89 -9.76
N LEU A 183 -2.70 -17.58 -9.61
CA LEU A 183 -2.73 -16.66 -10.75
C LEU A 183 -1.31 -16.22 -11.09
N VAL A 184 -1.04 -16.03 -12.38
CA VAL A 184 0.28 -15.61 -12.87
C VAL A 184 0.27 -14.11 -13.18
N ARG A 185 1.14 -13.33 -12.52
CA ARG A 185 1.33 -11.90 -12.83
C ARG A 185 1.72 -11.71 -14.30
N ASP A 186 1.22 -10.65 -14.92
CA ASP A 186 1.41 -10.31 -16.34
C ASP A 186 0.74 -11.26 -17.35
N ALA A 187 0.09 -12.34 -16.88
CA ALA A 187 -0.70 -13.25 -17.71
C ALA A 187 -2.17 -13.27 -17.29
N ASP A 188 -2.44 -13.61 -16.02
CA ASP A 188 -3.78 -13.67 -15.44
C ASP A 188 -4.20 -12.34 -14.81
N PHE A 189 -3.26 -11.50 -14.38
CA PHE A 189 -3.56 -10.17 -13.86
C PHE A 189 -2.39 -9.20 -14.04
N ILE A 190 -2.70 -7.90 -14.09
CA ILE A 190 -1.72 -6.81 -14.12
C ILE A 190 -2.09 -5.72 -13.12
N ARG A 191 -1.08 -5.07 -12.53
CA ARG A 191 -1.28 -3.76 -11.91
C ARG A 191 -1.43 -2.74 -13.03
N SER A 192 -2.49 -1.97 -12.98
CA SER A 192 -2.74 -0.93 -13.98
C SER A 192 -2.22 0.43 -13.46
N GLY A 193 -1.64 1.24 -14.36
CA GLY A 193 -0.90 2.45 -13.97
C GLY A 193 -1.80 3.63 -13.58
N ASN A 194 -1.19 4.77 -13.25
CA ASN A 194 -1.91 5.98 -12.76
C ASN A 194 -2.96 6.58 -13.73
N ASN A 195 -2.95 6.19 -15.01
CA ASN A 195 -3.91 6.65 -16.04
C ASN A 195 -4.87 5.53 -16.48
N SER A 196 -4.92 4.45 -15.71
CA SER A 196 -5.73 3.29 -16.06
C SER A 196 -7.09 3.32 -15.37
N GLU A 197 -7.98 2.46 -15.86
CA GLU A 197 -9.38 2.47 -15.47
C GLU A 197 -9.60 1.86 -14.07
N ALA A 198 -8.63 1.15 -13.49
CA ALA A 198 -8.68 0.55 -12.15
C ALA A 198 -7.26 0.44 -11.55
N ASP A 199 -7.07 -0.17 -10.38
CA ASP A 199 -5.75 -0.40 -9.78
C ASP A 199 -5.16 -1.77 -10.17
N ILE A 200 -6.01 -2.81 -10.24
CA ILE A 200 -5.63 -4.17 -10.67
C ILE A 200 -6.64 -4.66 -11.72
N LEU A 201 -6.14 -5.30 -12.79
CA LEU A 201 -6.96 -5.93 -13.83
C LEU A 201 -6.73 -7.43 -13.82
N ILE A 202 -7.80 -8.23 -13.77
CA ILE A 202 -7.75 -9.70 -13.76
C ILE A 202 -8.41 -10.23 -15.03
N HIS A 203 -7.68 -11.02 -15.81
CA HIS A 203 -8.10 -11.51 -17.11
C HIS A 203 -8.67 -12.92 -17.03
N GLN A 204 -9.73 -13.16 -17.81
CA GLN A 204 -10.24 -14.51 -18.01
C GLN A 204 -9.29 -15.30 -18.93
N SER A 205 -8.95 -16.54 -18.55
CA SER A 205 -8.00 -17.38 -19.28
C SER A 205 -8.64 -18.11 -20.49
N GLY A 206 -9.97 -18.21 -20.58
CA GLY A 206 -10.69 -18.90 -21.65
C GLY A 206 -12.02 -18.24 -22.08
N GLY A 207 -12.52 -18.56 -23.28
CA GLY A 207 -13.81 -18.05 -23.79
C GLY A 207 -13.77 -16.60 -24.30
N HIS A 208 -14.87 -15.86 -24.11
CA HIS A 208 -14.91 -14.42 -24.39
C HIS A 208 -14.03 -13.69 -23.38
N ARG A 209 -12.89 -13.10 -23.82
CA ARG A 209 -11.97 -12.38 -22.94
C ARG A 209 -12.69 -11.26 -22.17
N ARG A 210 -12.97 -11.51 -20.89
CA ARG A 210 -13.45 -10.53 -19.92
C ARG A 210 -12.31 -10.11 -19.00
N THR A 211 -12.44 -8.91 -18.46
CA THR A 211 -11.50 -8.35 -17.48
C THR A 211 -12.30 -7.91 -16.26
N LEU A 212 -11.87 -8.34 -15.07
CA LEU A 212 -12.36 -7.82 -13.80
C LEU A 212 -11.51 -6.61 -13.42
N PHE A 213 -12.15 -5.47 -13.25
CA PHE A 213 -11.56 -4.20 -12.86
C PHE A 213 -11.64 -4.06 -11.34
N CYS A 214 -10.49 -4.03 -10.67
CA CYS A 214 -10.41 -3.99 -9.22
C CYS A 214 -9.94 -2.61 -8.75
N GLU A 215 -10.82 -1.90 -8.05
CA GLU A 215 -10.50 -0.66 -7.35
C GLU A 215 -9.99 -0.99 -5.94
N VAL A 216 -8.75 -0.64 -5.64
CA VAL A 216 -8.08 -0.92 -4.37
C VAL A 216 -8.09 0.33 -3.48
N LYS A 217 -8.45 0.17 -2.21
CA LYS A 217 -8.35 1.24 -1.21
C LYS A 217 -7.71 0.77 0.08
N SER A 218 -7.14 1.74 0.79
CA SER A 218 -6.50 1.53 2.08
C SER A 218 -7.55 1.42 3.20
N TYR A 219 -7.44 2.25 4.25
CA TYR A 219 -8.24 2.13 5.46
C TYR A 219 -9.57 2.89 5.43
N HIS A 220 -9.67 3.86 4.54
CA HIS A 220 -10.84 4.72 4.40
C HIS A 220 -11.31 4.75 2.96
N ALA A 221 -12.59 4.45 2.78
CA ALA A 221 -13.29 4.56 1.51
C ALA A 221 -13.47 6.04 1.15
N ARG A 222 -14.05 6.81 2.07
CA ARG A 222 -14.44 8.23 1.87
C ARG A 222 -15.16 8.46 0.52
N GLU A 223 -15.20 9.68 0.02
CA GLU A 223 -15.73 10.02 -1.30
C GLU A 223 -14.96 9.37 -2.45
N ARG A 224 -13.63 9.25 -2.32
CA ARG A 224 -12.73 8.74 -3.36
C ARG A 224 -13.00 7.28 -3.77
N PHE A 225 -13.48 6.42 -2.88
CA PHE A 225 -13.80 5.03 -3.25
C PHE A 225 -14.98 4.96 -4.21
N LEU A 226 -16.04 5.71 -3.92
CA LEU A 226 -17.20 5.78 -4.80
C LEU A 226 -16.82 6.39 -6.16
N ARG A 227 -15.96 7.41 -6.15
CA ARG A 227 -15.45 8.02 -7.37
C ARG A 227 -14.70 7.00 -8.22
N GLY A 228 -13.73 6.28 -7.65
CA GLY A 228 -12.98 5.24 -8.37
C GLY A 228 -13.89 4.17 -8.99
N LEU A 229 -14.88 3.68 -8.23
CA LEU A 229 -15.86 2.73 -8.77
C LEU A 229 -16.72 3.29 -9.91
N LYS A 230 -17.01 4.60 -9.91
CA LYS A 230 -17.76 5.28 -10.97
C LYS A 230 -16.90 5.56 -12.21
N ASP A 231 -15.62 5.81 -12.00
CA ASP A 231 -14.68 6.13 -13.08
C ASP A 231 -14.37 4.89 -13.94
N ILE A 232 -14.56 3.66 -13.42
CA ILE A 232 -14.55 2.41 -14.20
C ILE A 232 -15.82 2.32 -15.06
N PRO A 233 -15.77 2.34 -16.41
CA PRO A 233 -16.97 2.33 -17.25
C PRO A 233 -17.56 0.93 -17.49
N TYR A 234 -16.85 -0.14 -17.10
CA TYR A 234 -17.25 -1.53 -17.35
C TYR A 234 -18.09 -2.11 -16.23
N ARG A 235 -18.90 -3.13 -16.56
CA ARG A 235 -19.75 -3.81 -15.58
C ARG A 235 -18.95 -4.72 -14.65
N GLU A 236 -17.91 -5.36 -15.16
CA GLU A 236 -17.06 -6.30 -14.43
C GLU A 236 -16.12 -5.58 -13.46
N LYS A 237 -16.68 -4.89 -12.46
CA LYS A 237 -15.90 -4.12 -11.48
C LYS A 237 -16.13 -4.58 -10.06
N VAL A 238 -15.09 -4.50 -9.23
CA VAL A 238 -15.16 -4.76 -7.79
C VAL A 238 -14.38 -3.71 -7.02
N GLY A 239 -14.81 -3.47 -5.79
CA GLY A 239 -14.02 -2.71 -4.82
C GLY A 239 -13.38 -3.64 -3.81
N VAL A 240 -12.13 -3.39 -3.44
CA VAL A 240 -11.44 -4.14 -2.39
C VAL A 240 -10.67 -3.16 -1.52
N GLY A 241 -10.68 -3.37 -0.21
CA GLY A 241 -9.86 -2.55 0.65
C GLY A 241 -9.71 -3.09 2.05
N PHE A 242 -8.79 -2.48 2.79
CA PHE A 242 -8.49 -2.79 4.18
C PHE A 242 -9.29 -1.89 5.12
N PHE A 243 -10.55 -1.62 4.77
CA PHE A 243 -11.42 -0.66 5.47
C PHE A 243 -11.53 -0.98 6.96
N ARG A 244 -11.55 0.05 7.81
CA ARG A 244 -11.60 -0.11 9.27
C ARG A 244 -12.86 0.44 9.92
N ASP A 245 -13.63 1.23 9.17
CA ASP A 245 -14.81 1.91 9.68
C ASP A 245 -16.06 1.42 8.95
N ALA A 246 -16.87 0.62 9.66
CA ALA A 246 -18.13 0.11 9.15
C ALA A 246 -19.18 1.21 8.93
N SER A 247 -19.06 2.35 9.60
CA SER A 247 -19.99 3.47 9.45
C SER A 247 -19.89 4.14 8.06
N GLU A 248 -18.74 4.01 7.39
CA GLU A 248 -18.54 4.41 5.99
C GLU A 248 -19.37 3.56 5.00
N PHE A 249 -20.02 2.50 5.47
CA PHE A 249 -20.87 1.59 4.67
C PHE A 249 -22.29 1.48 5.25
N ASN A 250 -22.80 2.56 5.84
CA ASN A 250 -24.19 2.66 6.31
C ASN A 250 -25.23 2.52 5.15
N PRO A 251 -26.54 2.38 5.44
CA PRO A 251 -27.54 2.08 4.40
C PRO A 251 -27.64 3.15 3.31
N GLU A 252 -27.50 4.43 3.66
CA GLU A 252 -27.50 5.53 2.69
C GLU A 252 -26.28 5.43 1.77
N ARG A 253 -25.09 5.25 2.35
CA ARG A 253 -23.85 5.14 1.59
C ARG A 253 -23.84 3.89 0.71
N THR A 254 -24.40 2.78 1.18
CA THR A 254 -24.58 1.54 0.43
C THR A 254 -25.46 1.75 -0.80
N LYS A 255 -26.57 2.48 -0.68
CA LYS A 255 -27.40 2.86 -1.84
C LYS A 255 -26.58 3.65 -2.85
N THR A 256 -25.74 4.58 -2.39
CA THR A 256 -24.86 5.34 -3.31
C THR A 256 -23.84 4.44 -3.99
N ILE A 257 -23.20 3.51 -3.28
CA ILE A 257 -22.24 2.54 -3.84
C ILE A 257 -22.91 1.68 -4.92
N LEU A 258 -24.14 1.21 -4.69
CA LEU A 258 -24.90 0.43 -5.66
C LEU A 258 -25.15 1.18 -6.98
N THR A 259 -25.20 2.52 -6.97
CA THR A 259 -25.31 3.31 -8.22
C THR A 259 -24.10 3.15 -9.14
N ALA A 260 -22.93 2.80 -8.60
CA ALA A 260 -21.74 2.50 -9.39
C ALA A 260 -21.74 1.07 -9.95
N GLN A 261 -22.77 0.27 -9.64
CA GLN A 261 -22.97 -1.10 -10.12
C GLN A 261 -21.77 -2.06 -9.91
N PRO A 262 -21.10 -2.08 -8.74
CA PRO A 262 -20.05 -3.06 -8.49
C PRO A 262 -20.63 -4.48 -8.39
N MET A 263 -19.86 -5.48 -8.83
CA MET A 263 -20.19 -6.90 -8.66
C MET A 263 -19.98 -7.38 -7.22
N ALA A 264 -19.05 -6.76 -6.50
CA ALA A 264 -18.75 -7.02 -5.10
C ALA A 264 -17.93 -5.88 -4.49
N VAL A 265 -17.99 -5.75 -3.17
CA VAL A 265 -17.08 -4.96 -2.35
C VAL A 265 -16.51 -5.86 -1.25
N TYR A 266 -15.20 -6.07 -1.26
CA TYR A 266 -14.51 -6.92 -0.29
C TYR A 266 -14.05 -6.10 0.91
N LEU A 267 -14.48 -6.51 2.10
CA LEU A 267 -14.23 -5.84 3.37
C LEU A 267 -13.54 -6.79 4.35
N PRO A 268 -12.64 -6.30 5.24
CA PRO A 268 -12.15 -7.08 6.36
C PRO A 268 -13.29 -7.70 7.17
N GLU A 269 -13.08 -8.92 7.68
CA GLU A 269 -14.12 -9.71 8.35
C GLU A 269 -14.72 -8.97 9.56
N ASP A 270 -13.89 -8.24 10.31
CA ASP A 270 -14.31 -7.41 11.44
C ASP A 270 -15.22 -6.25 11.00
N THR A 271 -14.86 -5.56 9.92
CA THR A 271 -15.65 -4.47 9.34
C THR A 271 -16.95 -4.98 8.74
N LEU A 272 -16.92 -6.11 8.05
CA LEU A 272 -18.10 -6.78 7.51
C LEU A 272 -19.08 -7.18 8.63
N GLY A 273 -18.55 -7.72 9.73
CA GLY A 273 -19.33 -8.13 10.91
C GLY A 273 -20.00 -6.96 11.62
N ALA A 274 -19.37 -5.78 11.57
CA ALA A 274 -19.86 -4.55 12.20
C ALA A 274 -20.79 -3.71 11.32
N LEU A 275 -21.07 -4.13 10.08
CA LEU A 275 -21.99 -3.40 9.20
C LEU A 275 -23.40 -3.29 9.77
N HIS A 276 -24.08 -2.20 9.42
CA HIS A 276 -25.52 -2.11 9.63
C HIS A 276 -26.25 -3.28 8.94
N PRO A 277 -27.25 -3.92 9.57
CA PRO A 277 -27.96 -5.08 8.99
C PRO A 277 -28.49 -4.85 7.57
N ASP A 278 -29.09 -3.69 7.31
CA ASP A 278 -29.60 -3.34 5.97
C ASP A 278 -28.50 -3.24 4.91
N SER A 279 -27.34 -2.69 5.29
CA SER A 279 -26.17 -2.65 4.40
C SER A 279 -25.64 -4.05 4.13
N ARG A 280 -25.48 -4.86 5.19
CA ARG A 280 -24.98 -6.23 5.11
C ARG A 280 -25.86 -7.11 4.22
N THR A 281 -27.17 -6.84 4.22
CA THR A 281 -28.14 -7.60 3.43
C THR A 281 -28.33 -7.09 2.00
N SER A 282 -27.75 -5.95 1.65
CA SER A 282 -27.87 -5.36 0.32
C SER A 282 -27.30 -6.28 -0.76
N THR A 283 -27.98 -6.33 -1.91
CA THR A 283 -27.61 -7.16 -3.06
C THR A 283 -27.30 -6.31 -4.29
N THR A 284 -26.47 -6.87 -5.16
CA THR A 284 -26.11 -6.31 -6.46
C THR A 284 -27.20 -6.59 -7.50
N ALA A 285 -27.06 -6.02 -8.71
CA ALA A 285 -27.97 -6.32 -9.81
C ALA A 285 -28.02 -7.82 -10.19
N GLU A 286 -26.98 -8.58 -9.83
CA GLU A 286 -26.89 -10.03 -10.05
C GLU A 286 -27.45 -10.86 -8.88
N GLN A 287 -28.14 -10.22 -7.93
CA GLN A 287 -28.72 -10.86 -6.75
C GLN A 287 -27.69 -11.53 -5.81
N ASN A 288 -26.41 -11.16 -5.93
CA ASN A 288 -25.36 -11.52 -4.99
C ASN A 288 -25.26 -10.48 -3.88
N ARG A 289 -24.83 -10.86 -2.67
CA ARG A 289 -24.50 -9.86 -1.63
C ARG A 289 -23.45 -8.90 -2.17
N LEU A 290 -23.67 -7.62 -1.92
CA LEU A 290 -22.72 -6.57 -2.27
C LEU A 290 -21.41 -6.74 -1.51
N TYR A 291 -21.49 -6.82 -0.18
CA TYR A 291 -20.32 -6.93 0.68
C TYR A 291 -19.94 -8.39 0.88
N ARG A 292 -18.65 -8.69 0.67
CA ARG A 292 -18.04 -10.01 0.84
C ARG A 292 -16.85 -9.91 1.79
N PRO A 293 -16.47 -10.97 2.52
CA PRO A 293 -15.28 -10.94 3.36
C PRO A 293 -14.03 -10.85 2.48
N LEU A 294 -13.00 -10.17 2.98
CA LEU A 294 -11.74 -9.95 2.28
C LEU A 294 -11.07 -11.27 1.91
N SER A 295 -11.19 -12.28 2.76
CA SER A 295 -10.72 -13.64 2.49
C SER A 295 -11.34 -14.32 1.25
N SER A 296 -12.50 -13.85 0.77
CA SER A 296 -13.11 -14.34 -0.47
C SER A 296 -12.52 -13.70 -1.73
N PHE A 297 -11.75 -12.61 -1.63
CA PHE A 297 -11.24 -11.89 -2.81
C PHE A 297 -10.42 -12.79 -3.75
N VAL A 298 -9.43 -13.51 -3.21
CA VAL A 298 -8.55 -14.37 -4.03
C VAL A 298 -9.31 -15.56 -4.62
N PRO A 299 -10.10 -16.35 -3.85
CA PRO A 299 -10.95 -17.40 -4.43
C PRO A 299 -11.90 -16.90 -5.52
N ASP A 300 -12.51 -15.73 -5.32
CA ASP A 300 -13.44 -15.14 -6.29
C ASP A 300 -12.70 -14.70 -7.57
N ALA A 301 -11.48 -14.19 -7.45
CA ALA A 301 -10.62 -13.84 -8.58
C ALA A 301 -10.17 -15.09 -9.37
N VAL A 302 -9.77 -16.17 -8.69
CA VAL A 302 -9.48 -17.47 -9.30
C VAL A 302 -10.70 -17.96 -10.09
N PHE A 303 -11.88 -17.91 -9.46
CA PHE A 303 -13.11 -18.33 -10.11
C PHE A 303 -13.46 -17.44 -11.32
N PHE A 304 -13.24 -16.13 -11.22
CA PHE A 304 -13.42 -15.20 -12.35
C PHE A 304 -12.47 -15.52 -13.50
N ARG A 305 -11.18 -15.76 -13.23
CA ARG A 305 -10.18 -16.13 -14.24
C ARG A 305 -10.63 -17.36 -15.04
N ASP A 306 -11.28 -18.31 -14.39
CA ASP A 306 -11.76 -19.54 -15.03
C ASP A 306 -13.13 -19.38 -15.73
N HIS A 307 -14.04 -18.57 -15.18
CA HIS A 307 -15.47 -18.56 -15.59
C HIS A 307 -15.99 -17.22 -16.14
N GLY A 308 -15.22 -16.14 -16.04
CA GLY A 308 -15.62 -14.79 -16.50
C GLY A 308 -16.76 -14.16 -15.70
N ARG A 309 -16.99 -14.63 -14.47
CA ARG A 309 -18.00 -14.15 -13.52
C ARG A 309 -17.56 -14.44 -12.08
N LEU A 310 -18.10 -13.71 -11.11
CA LEU A 310 -17.90 -14.03 -9.70
C LEU A 310 -18.77 -15.24 -9.30
N PRO A 311 -18.35 -16.04 -8.30
CA PRO A 311 -19.19 -17.11 -7.77
C PRO A 311 -20.40 -16.51 -7.03
N PRO A 312 -21.53 -17.24 -6.97
CA PRO A 312 -22.68 -16.82 -6.18
C PRO A 312 -22.32 -16.65 -4.70
N PHE A 313 -22.74 -15.54 -4.10
CA PHE A 313 -22.51 -15.30 -2.67
C PHE A 313 -23.80 -14.82 -2.01
N LYS A 314 -24.48 -15.74 -1.30
CA LYS A 314 -25.79 -15.50 -0.69
C LYS A 314 -25.70 -15.06 0.78
N GLY A 315 -24.52 -15.15 1.40
CA GLY A 315 -24.33 -14.97 2.84
C GLY A 315 -24.87 -16.15 3.64
N ASN A 316 -24.21 -16.46 4.76
CA ASN A 316 -24.78 -17.30 5.82
C ASN A 316 -25.64 -16.44 6.74
#